data_AF-A0A0D9A7C4-F1
#
_entry.id   AF-A0A0D9A7C4-F1
#
_cell.length_a   1.000
_cell.length_b   1.000
_cell.length_c   1.000
_cell.angle_alpha   90.00
_cell.angle_beta   90.00
_cell.angle_gamma   90.00
#
_symmetry.space_group_name_H-M   'P 1'
#
loop_
_entity.id
_entity.type
_entity.pdbx_description
1 polymer ?
#
loop_
_entity_poly.entity_id
_entity_poly.type
_entity_poly.pdbx_seq_one_letter_code
_entity_poly.pdbx_strand_id
1 'polypeptide(L)' 'MTIELEKLPPLTRKRVEELMRHNGWSFNQAVNEMMESAIASGALSEVGRKKAQVLQLVTPMRASGRDSSG' A
#
# COMPACT_ATOMS: atom_id res chain seq x y z
N MET A 1 14.48 -15.41 1.51
CA MET A 1 13.79 -14.95 0.29
C MET A 1 14.85 -14.41 -0.64
N THR A 2 15.05 -15.01 -1.81
CA THR A 2 16.09 -14.59 -2.75
C THR A 2 15.43 -13.79 -3.87
N ILE A 3 15.73 -12.50 -3.94
CA ILE A 3 15.27 -11.63 -5.03
C ILE A 3 16.40 -11.57 -6.04
N GLU A 4 16.10 -11.86 -7.30
CA GLU A 4 17.06 -11.74 -8.40
C GLU A 4 16.72 -10.49 -9.22
N LEU A 5 17.73 -9.65 -9.49
CA LEU A 5 17.58 -8.40 -10.25
C LEU A 5 16.89 -8.62 -11.62
N GLU A 6 17.23 -9.73 -12.29
CA GLU A 6 16.71 -10.10 -13.60
C GLU A 6 15.23 -10.49 -13.61
N LYS A 7 14.67 -10.82 -12.44
CA LYS A 7 13.25 -11.15 -12.27
C LYS A 7 12.40 -9.94 -11.89
N LEU A 8 13.03 -8.79 -11.61
CA LEU A 8 12.30 -7.56 -11.29
C LEU A 8 11.62 -6.98 -12.54
N PRO A 9 10.42 -6.38 -12.39
CA PRO A 9 9.80 -5.59 -13.45
C PRO A 9 10.76 -4.53 -13.99
N PRO A 10 10.73 -4.21 -15.30
CA PRO A 10 11.71 -3.32 -15.92
C PRO A 10 11.85 -1.96 -15.23
N LEU A 11 10.73 -1.37 -14.80
CA LEU A 11 10.72 -0.09 -14.09
C LEU A 11 11.39 -0.19 -12.71
N THR A 12 11.07 -1.24 -11.95
CA THR A 12 11.65 -1.49 -10.63
C THR A 12 13.15 -1.76 -10.74
N ARG A 13 13.57 -2.54 -11.74
CA ARG A 13 14.97 -2.82 -12.02
C ARG A 13 15.78 -1.55 -12.26
N LYS A 14 15.30 -0.68 -13.14
CA LYS A 14 15.92 0.62 -13.42
C LYS A 14 16.08 1.46 -12.14
N ARG A 15 15.05 1.48 -11.28
CA ARG A 15 15.07 2.19 -10.00
C ARG A 15 16.14 1.64 -9.04
N VAL A 16 16.28 0.31 -8.95
CA VAL A 16 17.32 -0.35 -8.15
C VAL A 16 18.70 0.01 -8.68
N GLU A 17 18.92 -0.10 -9.99
CA GLU A 17 20.20 0.23 -10.64
C GLU A 17 20.59 1.71 -10.44
N GLU A 18 19.63 2.63 -10.52
CA GLU A 18 19.84 4.05 -10.24
C GLU A 18 20.29 4.29 -8.79
N LEU A 19 19.66 3.64 -7.82
CA LEU A 19 20.04 3.71 -6.40
C LEU A 19 21.44 3.13 -6.15
N MET A 20 21.74 1.98 -6.77
CA MET A 20 23.06 1.37 -6.70
C MET A 20 24.13 2.31 -7.25
N ARG A 21 23.89 2.90 -8.43
CA ARG A 21 24.85 3.78 -9.10
C ARG A 21 25.05 5.10 -8.34
N HIS A 22 23.97 5.71 -7.85
CA HIS A 22 24.02 7.01 -7.18
C HIS A 22 24.73 6.93 -5.82
N ASN A 23 24.51 5.85 -5.07
CA ASN A 23 24.97 5.74 -3.69
C ASN A 23 26.14 4.76 -3.50
N GLY A 24 26.60 4.12 -4.59
CA GLY A 24 27.61 3.05 -4.51
C GLY A 24 27.13 1.83 -3.75
N TRP A 25 25.81 1.59 -3.72
CA TRP A 25 25.19 0.55 -2.93
C TRP A 25 25.21 -0.81 -3.63
N SER A 26 25.28 -1.86 -2.82
CA SER A 26 24.99 -3.22 -3.27
C SER A 26 23.50 -3.38 -3.59
N PHE A 27 23.18 -4.40 -4.40
CA PHE A 27 21.80 -4.75 -4.74
C PHE A 27 20.92 -4.94 -3.49
N ASN A 28 21.43 -5.64 -2.47
CA ASN A 28 20.69 -5.88 -1.23
C ASN A 28 20.37 -4.57 -0.49
N GLN A 29 21.31 -3.63 -0.44
CA GLN A 29 21.08 -2.33 0.19
C GLN A 29 20.02 -1.53 -0.56
N ALA A 30 20.11 -1.46 -1.90
CA ALA A 30 19.16 -0.73 -2.72
C ALA A 30 17.73 -1.32 -2.64
N VAL A 31 17.62 -2.65 -2.60
CA VAL A 31 16.31 -3.33 -2.47
C VAL A 31 15.72 -3.16 -1.08
N ASN A 32 16.54 -3.28 -0.02
CA ASN A 32 16.07 -3.05 1.35
C ASN A 32 15.55 -1.64 1.53
N GLU A 33 16.29 -0.62 1.08
CA GLU A 33 15.85 0.78 1.17
C GLU A 33 14.50 0.99 0.48
N MET A 34 14.33 0.43 -0.72
CA MET A 34 13.08 0.54 -1.46
C MET A 34 11.92 -0.17 -0.74
N MET A 35 12.18 -1.32 -0.14
CA MET A 35 11.19 -2.08 0.63
C MET A 35 10.80 -1.34 1.91
N GLU A 36 11.77 -0.81 2.65
CA GLU A 36 11.54 -0.01 3.86
C GLU A 36 10.74 1.24 3.55
N SER A 37 11.12 1.98 2.50
CA SER A 37 10.38 3.16 2.03
C SER A 37 8.93 2.82 1.63
N ALA A 38 8.72 1.71 0.91
CA ALA A 38 7.38 1.27 0.53
C ALA A 38 6.52 0.90 1.75
N ILE A 39 7.09 0.19 2.73
CA ILE A 39 6.41 -0.15 3.99
C ILE A 39 6.05 1.12 4.76
N ALA A 40 7.00 2.03 4.94
CA ALA A 40 6.77 3.30 5.62
C ALA A 40 5.70 4.16 4.92
N SER A 41 5.61 4.06 3.60
CA SER A 41 4.59 4.74 2.79
C SER A 41 3.22 4.04 2.80
N GLY A 42 3.05 2.97 3.59
CA GLY A 42 1.77 2.28 3.73
C GLY A 42 1.45 1.29 2.61
N ALA A 43 2.44 0.82 1.84
CA ALA A 43 2.20 -0.17 0.78
C ALA A 43 1.48 -1.42 1.30
N LEU A 44 1.78 -1.86 2.53
CA LEU A 44 1.10 -2.99 3.18
C LEU A 44 -0.37 -2.69 3.50
N SER A 45 -0.72 -1.44 3.81
CA SER A 45 -2.10 -1.01 4.04
C SER A 45 -2.90 -0.93 2.74
N GLU A 46 -2.27 -0.52 1.64
CA GLU A 46 -2.90 -0.44 0.31
C GLU A 46 -3.15 -1.84 -0.29
N VAL A 47 -2.19 -2.76 -0.20
CA VAL A 47 -2.37 -4.14 -0.72
C VAL A 47 -3.22 -5.02 0.20
N GLY A 48 -3.22 -4.75 1.50
CA GLY A 48 -3.97 -5.53 2.50
C GLY A 48 -5.43 -5.10 2.67
N ARG A 49 -5.82 -3.90 2.22
CA ARG A 49 -7.22 -3.47 2.25
C ARG A 49 -8.01 -4.21 1.19
N LYS A 50 -8.67 -5.30 1.60
CA LYS A 50 -9.84 -5.82 0.88
C LYS A 50 -10.91 -4.72 0.92
N LYS A 51 -10.98 -3.87 -0.11
CA LYS A 51 -12.01 -2.82 -0.20
C LYS A 51 -13.36 -3.53 -0.15
N ALA A 52 -14.07 -3.44 0.97
CA ALA A 52 -15.45 -3.85 1.04
C ALA A 52 -16.19 -3.07 -0.05
N GLN A 53 -17.00 -3.76 -0.87
CA GLN A 53 -17.91 -3.05 -1.75
C GLN A 53 -18.76 -2.15 -0.87
N VAL A 54 -18.73 -0.85 -1.16
CA VAL A 54 -19.63 0.10 -0.52
C VAL A 54 -21.03 -0.26 -0.99
N LEU A 55 -21.71 -1.13 -0.23
CA LEU A 55 -23.16 -1.20 -0.29
C LEU A 55 -23.61 0.20 0.10
N GLN A 56 -24.29 0.88 -0.83
CA GLN A 56 -24.86 2.22 -0.66
C GLN A 56 -25.24 2.43 0.80
N LEU A 57 -24.66 3.47 1.42
CA LEU A 57 -25.10 3.94 2.73
C LEU A 57 -26.58 4.31 2.59
N VAL A 58 -27.46 3.37 2.89
CA VAL A 58 -28.88 3.67 3.04
C VAL A 58 -28.93 4.66 4.20
N THR A 59 -29.33 5.90 3.90
CA THR A 59 -29.47 6.95 4.89
C THR A 59 -30.24 6.36 6.07
N PRO A 60 -29.70 6.39 7.31
CA PRO A 60 -30.39 5.77 8.43
C PRO A 60 -31.76 6.44 8.54
N MET A 61 -32.80 5.64 8.34
CA MET A 61 -34.18 6.06 8.47
C MET A 61 -34.31 6.57 9.91
N ARG A 62 -34.43 7.90 10.08
CA ARG A 62 -34.71 8.49 11.39
C ARG A 62 -35.96 7.80 11.89
N ALA A 63 -35.84 7.03 12.97
CA ALA A 63 -37.00 6.57 13.73
C ALA A 63 -37.63 7.80 14.40
N SER A 64 -38.39 8.59 13.63
CA SER A 64 -39.31 9.58 14.16
C SER A 64 -40.53 8.82 14.66
N GLY A 65 -40.57 8.61 15.97
CA GLY A 65 -41.69 8.02 16.69
C GLY A 65 -41.50 8.23 18.18
N ARG A 66 -41.15 9.46 18.60
CA ARG A 66 -41.34 9.85 20.00
C ARG A 66 -42.83 10.17 20.14
N ASP A 67 -43.63 9.15 20.39
CA ASP A 67 -44.98 9.32 20.93
C ASP A 67 -44.84 9.94 22.31
N SER A 68 -45.01 11.26 22.36
CA SER A 68 -45.27 11.99 23.59
C SER A 68 -46.77 11.89 23.89
N SER A 69 -47.14 10.82 24.58
CA SER A 69 -48.38 10.70 25.36
C SER A 69 -47.88 10.55 26.80
N GLY A 70 -48.02 11.51 27.70
CA GLY A 70 -49.25 12.18 28.11
C GLY A 70 -49.40 11.85 29.58
#